data_AF-A0A255HSX1-F1
#
_entry.id   AF-A0A255HSX1-F1
#
_cell.length_a   1.000
_cell.length_b   1.000
_cell.length_c   1.000
_cell.angle_alpha   90.00
_cell.angle_beta   90.00
_cell.angle_gamma   90.00
#
_symmetry.space_group_name_H-M   'P 1'
#
loop_
_entity.id
_entity.type
_entity.pdbx_description
1 polymer ?
#
loop_
_entity_poly.entity_id
_entity_poly.type
_entity_poly.pdbx_seq_one_letter_code
_entity_poly.pdbx_strand_id
1 'polypeptide(L)'
;GITLGGADAGNYTLANNTASTTADISPATINAVTGITAGSKTYDGTSGATVNTNGAAFAGIVAGDSLNASASGAFADKNAATGKVVNVSGIVLGGTDAGNYNLASNTASTTADISRATINAVTGITAGSKVYDGTTGVSLNLTGATFAGQVAGDALVLATPVSGAFSDKNAASGKTVTISGLSLSGFDAGNYTLISNQARTTANITPASVVVAASSANRVYDTTTNASVALSDNRIAGDVLSISNTGASFATRNAGVNKTVTVSGIALGGADAGNYVVNATATTTATIGQAALALRVDSAAKDQGSANPAFTTSYTGLLGADTVAGEVGGNLAFTTVATTGSAAGVYAVSAGGQTAVNYTLAYTPGVLTVNPNQAPPVAAPTPALQAALSSALGMVAVAASQGSIVQANRPPAVSATGDSEAKDDAAVATTEARAFASSTTPVVQVQAVPVVNTNVLPGLRLSVVGAGLRMPAGGGDNTSVESQ
;
A
#
# COMPACT_ATOMS: atom_id res chain seq x y z
N GLY A 1 -35.19 -78.97 90.98
CA GLY A 1 -35.84 -80.27 90.73
C GLY A 1 -37.20 -80.26 91.38
N ILE A 2 -38.14 -81.06 90.88
CA ILE A 2 -39.45 -81.25 91.52
C ILE A 2 -39.24 -82.02 92.81
N THR A 3 -39.80 -81.52 93.91
CA THR A 3 -39.77 -82.17 95.23
C THR A 3 -41.20 -82.42 95.70
N LEU A 4 -41.42 -83.54 96.38
CA LEU A 4 -42.69 -83.82 97.04
C LEU A 4 -42.82 -82.93 98.29
N GLY A 5 -43.97 -82.29 98.46
CA GLY A 5 -44.31 -81.49 99.64
C GLY A 5 -45.63 -81.96 100.28
N GLY A 6 -45.87 -81.57 101.54
CA GLY A 6 -47.04 -81.99 102.33
C GLY A 6 -46.70 -82.99 103.44
N ALA A 7 -47.67 -83.24 104.34
CA ALA A 7 -47.47 -84.06 105.54
C ALA A 7 -47.03 -85.51 105.22
N ASP A 8 -47.49 -86.05 104.09
CA ASP A 8 -47.20 -87.43 103.69
C ASP A 8 -46.02 -87.54 102.71
N ALA A 9 -45.29 -86.46 102.42
CA ALA A 9 -44.20 -86.47 101.45
C ALA A 9 -43.11 -87.52 101.76
N GLY A 10 -42.88 -87.82 103.05
CA GLY A 10 -41.94 -88.85 103.51
C GLY A 10 -42.38 -90.29 103.22
N ASN A 11 -43.66 -90.51 102.84
CA ASN A 11 -44.21 -91.83 102.53
C ASN A 11 -44.03 -92.22 101.05
N TYR A 12 -43.47 -91.35 100.21
CA TYR A 12 -43.34 -91.55 98.77
C TYR A 12 -41.91 -91.30 98.28
N THR A 13 -41.44 -92.12 97.35
CA THR A 13 -40.19 -91.87 96.61
C THR A 13 -40.55 -91.33 95.23
N LEU A 14 -40.13 -90.10 94.92
CA LEU A 14 -40.36 -89.51 93.60
C LEU A 14 -39.45 -90.18 92.56
N ALA A 15 -40.03 -90.93 91.62
CA ALA A 15 -39.28 -91.72 90.64
C ALA A 15 -38.53 -90.87 89.59
N ASN A 16 -38.99 -89.65 89.30
CA ASN A 16 -38.31 -88.69 88.44
C ASN A 16 -38.51 -87.28 88.99
N ASN A 17 -37.42 -86.56 89.23
CA ASN A 17 -37.42 -85.20 89.77
C ASN A 17 -37.30 -84.11 88.69
N THR A 18 -37.52 -84.50 87.43
CA THR A 18 -37.55 -83.61 86.26
C THR A 18 -38.86 -83.80 85.49
N ALA A 19 -39.42 -82.69 85.00
CA ALA A 19 -40.50 -82.68 84.03
C ALA A 19 -40.10 -81.73 82.89
N SER A 20 -40.46 -82.08 81.66
CA SER A 20 -40.33 -81.19 80.51
C SER A 20 -41.70 -80.63 80.11
N THR A 21 -41.70 -79.39 79.65
CA THR A 21 -42.84 -78.71 79.02
C THR A 21 -42.31 -77.93 77.82
N THR A 22 -43.19 -77.57 76.90
CA THR A 22 -42.87 -76.72 75.76
C THR A 22 -43.44 -75.34 75.99
N ALA A 23 -42.69 -74.31 75.62
CA ALA A 23 -43.15 -72.93 75.58
C ALA A 23 -42.71 -72.29 74.26
N ASP A 24 -43.56 -71.44 73.69
CA ASP A 24 -43.20 -70.65 72.52
C ASP A 24 -42.40 -69.42 72.95
N ILE A 25 -41.34 -69.11 72.21
CA ILE A 25 -40.56 -67.89 72.37
C ILE A 25 -40.80 -67.05 71.12
N SER A 26 -41.40 -65.87 71.28
CA SER A 26 -41.58 -64.93 70.18
C SER A 26 -40.27 -64.20 69.87
N PRO A 27 -39.96 -63.91 68.59
CA PRO A 27 -38.80 -63.10 68.24
C PRO A 27 -38.81 -61.73 68.94
N ALA A 28 -37.64 -61.27 69.38
CA ALA A 28 -37.45 -59.91 69.86
C ALA A 28 -37.58 -58.91 68.70
N THR A 29 -37.64 -57.60 68.98
CA THR A 29 -37.79 -56.58 67.93
C THR A 29 -36.55 -55.69 67.83
N ILE A 30 -36.01 -55.54 66.63
CA ILE A 30 -35.07 -54.47 66.29
C ILE A 30 -35.88 -53.26 65.84
N ASN A 31 -35.88 -52.22 66.68
CA ASN A 31 -36.69 -51.01 66.50
C ASN A 31 -36.11 -50.05 65.47
N ALA A 32 -34.79 -50.05 65.29
CA ALA A 32 -34.09 -49.24 64.31
C ALA A 32 -32.72 -49.83 63.96
N VAL A 33 -32.29 -49.59 62.72
CA VAL A 33 -30.91 -49.84 62.27
C VAL A 33 -30.27 -48.50 61.97
N THR A 34 -29.20 -48.18 62.68
CA THR A 34 -28.44 -46.92 62.54
C THR A 34 -27.00 -47.22 62.14
N GLY A 35 -26.17 -46.20 61.85
CA GLY A 35 -24.74 -46.40 61.53
C GLY A 35 -24.45 -46.94 60.13
N ILE A 36 -25.47 -47.15 59.29
CA ILE A 36 -25.28 -47.35 57.84
C ILE A 36 -24.79 -46.04 57.24
N THR A 37 -23.69 -46.10 56.48
CA THR A 37 -23.10 -44.95 55.79
C THR A 37 -23.20 -45.13 54.28
N ALA A 38 -22.98 -44.06 53.51
CA ALA A 38 -22.95 -44.10 52.04
C ALA A 38 -21.65 -43.50 51.50
N GLY A 39 -21.17 -44.05 50.38
CA GLY A 39 -20.00 -43.53 49.67
C GLY A 39 -20.37 -42.36 48.77
N SER A 40 -19.56 -41.30 48.80
CA SER A 40 -19.62 -40.22 47.81
C SER A 40 -19.22 -40.74 46.41
N LYS A 41 -19.74 -40.12 45.37
CA LYS A 41 -19.45 -40.48 43.97
C LYS A 41 -19.22 -39.25 43.09
N THR A 42 -18.63 -39.46 41.92
CA THR A 42 -18.69 -38.50 40.82
C THR A 42 -19.98 -38.74 40.05
N TYR A 43 -20.57 -37.66 39.54
CA TYR A 43 -21.76 -37.71 38.70
C TYR A 43 -21.58 -38.68 37.52
N ASP A 44 -22.49 -39.62 37.39
CA ASP A 44 -22.49 -40.68 36.37
C ASP A 44 -23.87 -40.83 35.68
N GLY A 45 -24.76 -39.86 35.88
CA GLY A 45 -26.13 -39.88 35.35
C GLY A 45 -27.12 -40.74 36.16
N THR A 46 -26.71 -41.37 37.26
CA THR A 46 -27.58 -42.26 38.06
C THR A 46 -27.74 -41.79 39.51
N SER A 47 -28.87 -42.14 40.13
CA SER A 47 -29.12 -41.92 41.56
C SER A 47 -28.65 -43.06 42.46
N GLY A 48 -28.05 -44.13 41.92
CA GLY A 48 -27.57 -45.27 42.72
C GLY A 48 -26.45 -44.87 43.69
N ALA A 49 -26.55 -45.34 44.93
CA ALA A 49 -25.55 -45.12 45.97
C ALA A 49 -25.00 -46.45 46.51
N THR A 50 -23.71 -46.48 46.81
CA THR A 50 -23.09 -47.61 47.53
C THR A 50 -23.22 -47.36 49.03
N VAL A 51 -23.86 -48.28 49.74
CA VAL A 51 -24.00 -48.23 51.20
C VAL A 51 -23.01 -49.17 51.88
N ASN A 52 -22.54 -48.78 53.05
CA ASN A 52 -21.71 -49.61 53.92
C ASN A 52 -22.49 -49.92 55.21
N THR A 53 -22.79 -51.20 55.40
CA THR A 53 -23.54 -51.73 56.54
C THR A 53 -22.65 -52.32 57.64
N ASN A 54 -21.33 -52.29 57.51
CA ASN A 54 -20.42 -52.84 58.52
C ASN A 54 -20.50 -52.07 59.85
N GLY A 55 -20.89 -50.80 59.81
CA GLY A 55 -21.15 -49.96 60.98
C GLY A 55 -22.58 -50.02 61.51
N ALA A 56 -23.42 -50.94 61.01
CA ALA A 56 -24.81 -51.02 61.41
C ALA A 56 -24.95 -51.34 62.90
N ALA A 57 -25.75 -50.52 63.60
CA ALA A 57 -26.09 -50.69 65.00
C ALA A 57 -27.59 -50.99 65.14
N PHE A 58 -27.91 -52.01 65.95
CA PHE A 58 -29.24 -52.60 66.05
C PHE A 58 -29.90 -52.22 67.39
N ALA A 59 -30.84 -51.29 67.37
CA ALA A 59 -31.55 -50.88 68.58
C ALA A 59 -32.57 -51.95 68.99
N GLY A 60 -32.34 -52.61 70.12
CA GLY A 60 -33.16 -53.73 70.61
C GLY A 60 -32.46 -55.10 70.54
N ILE A 61 -31.19 -55.14 70.14
CA ILE A 61 -30.39 -56.37 70.20
C ILE A 61 -30.16 -56.79 71.66
N VAL A 62 -30.27 -58.10 71.92
CA VAL A 62 -29.95 -58.71 73.21
C VAL A 62 -28.44 -58.88 73.34
N ALA A 63 -27.90 -58.61 74.53
CA ALA A 63 -26.46 -58.69 74.77
C ALA A 63 -25.94 -60.12 74.55
N GLY A 64 -24.93 -60.26 73.69
CA GLY A 64 -24.35 -61.56 73.31
C GLY A 64 -24.76 -62.05 71.93
N ASP A 65 -25.85 -61.51 71.37
CA ASP A 65 -26.32 -61.87 70.03
C ASP A 65 -25.50 -61.17 68.93
N SER A 66 -25.40 -61.83 67.78
CA SER A 66 -24.65 -61.37 66.63
C SER A 66 -25.56 -61.14 65.42
N LEU A 67 -25.71 -59.85 65.06
CA LEU A 67 -26.46 -59.38 63.89
C LEU A 67 -25.54 -58.65 62.90
N ASN A 68 -25.87 -58.77 61.61
CA ASN A 68 -25.37 -57.90 60.53
C ASN A 68 -26.55 -57.44 59.65
N ALA A 69 -26.28 -56.57 58.67
CA ALA A 69 -27.31 -56.08 57.76
C ALA A 69 -26.82 -56.06 56.31
N SER A 70 -27.74 -56.30 55.38
CA SER A 70 -27.61 -55.91 53.98
C SER A 70 -28.67 -54.87 53.65
N ALA A 71 -28.40 -53.97 52.71
CA ALA A 71 -29.32 -52.92 52.30
C ALA A 71 -28.94 -52.37 50.92
N SER A 72 -29.88 -51.65 50.30
CA SER A 72 -29.66 -50.88 49.07
C SER A 72 -29.78 -49.38 49.36
N GLY A 73 -29.05 -48.55 48.60
CA GLY A 73 -29.09 -47.09 48.75
C GLY A 73 -29.31 -46.36 47.43
N ALA A 74 -30.05 -45.26 47.48
CA ALA A 74 -30.18 -44.32 46.37
C ALA A 74 -30.21 -42.87 46.87
N PHE A 75 -29.55 -41.97 46.14
CA PHE A 75 -29.70 -40.54 46.29
C PHE A 75 -31.12 -40.10 45.90
N ALA A 76 -31.60 -39.00 46.48
CA ALA A 76 -32.92 -38.44 46.14
C ALA A 76 -33.06 -38.08 44.64
N ASP A 77 -31.96 -37.66 44.02
CA ASP A 77 -31.85 -37.39 42.58
C ASP A 77 -30.40 -37.58 42.12
N LYS A 78 -30.17 -37.59 40.80
CA LYS A 78 -28.84 -37.78 40.20
C LYS A 78 -27.91 -36.56 40.29
N ASN A 79 -28.41 -35.37 40.64
CA ASN A 79 -27.70 -34.12 40.42
C ASN A 79 -26.57 -33.88 41.43
N ALA A 80 -25.47 -33.30 40.95
CA ALA A 80 -24.29 -33.00 41.74
C ALA A 80 -24.58 -31.99 42.86
N ALA A 81 -24.29 -32.37 44.10
CA ALA A 81 -24.37 -31.53 45.29
C ALA A 81 -23.64 -32.21 46.46
N THR A 82 -23.26 -31.42 47.44
CA THR A 82 -22.69 -31.90 48.70
C THR A 82 -23.79 -32.25 49.70
N GLY A 83 -23.55 -33.23 50.58
CA GLY A 83 -24.44 -33.59 51.68
C GLY A 83 -25.80 -34.11 51.23
N LYS A 84 -25.89 -34.74 50.05
CA LYS A 84 -27.17 -35.26 49.55
C LYS A 84 -27.66 -36.42 50.41
N VAL A 85 -28.96 -36.43 50.64
CA VAL A 85 -29.64 -37.55 51.30
C VAL A 85 -29.54 -38.80 50.44
N VAL A 86 -29.13 -39.89 51.07
CA VAL A 86 -29.19 -41.26 50.55
C VAL A 86 -30.26 -42.00 51.34
N ASN A 87 -31.30 -42.42 50.63
CA ASN A 87 -32.38 -43.23 51.15
C ASN A 87 -31.91 -44.69 51.16
N VAL A 88 -31.81 -45.28 52.36
CA VAL A 88 -31.48 -46.69 52.55
C VAL A 88 -32.78 -47.47 52.66
N SER A 89 -32.90 -48.54 51.88
CA SER A 89 -34.11 -49.37 51.84
C SER A 89 -33.75 -50.85 51.70
N GLY A 90 -34.74 -51.71 51.99
CA GLY A 90 -34.56 -53.15 51.88
C GLY A 90 -33.54 -53.69 52.89
N ILE A 91 -33.49 -53.12 54.10
CA ILE A 91 -32.64 -53.64 55.16
C ILE A 91 -33.08 -55.06 55.51
N VAL A 92 -32.16 -56.01 55.43
CA VAL A 92 -32.35 -57.41 55.84
C VAL A 92 -31.36 -57.73 56.95
N LEU A 93 -31.88 -58.26 58.07
CA LEU A 93 -31.04 -58.76 59.16
C LEU A 93 -30.37 -60.07 58.74
N GLY A 94 -29.08 -60.18 59.03
CA GLY A 94 -28.31 -61.42 58.93
C GLY A 94 -27.45 -61.62 60.17
N GLY A 95 -26.53 -62.58 60.13
CA GLY A 95 -25.79 -63.05 61.32
C GLY A 95 -26.40 -64.32 61.90
N THR A 96 -25.72 -64.89 62.91
CA THR A 96 -26.10 -66.16 63.54
C THR A 96 -27.43 -66.10 64.26
N ASP A 97 -27.79 -64.92 64.77
CA ASP A 97 -28.95 -64.74 65.64
C ASP A 97 -30.10 -64.01 64.93
N ALA A 98 -30.02 -63.77 63.61
CA ALA A 98 -31.01 -63.01 62.86
C ALA A 98 -32.44 -63.58 62.95
N GLY A 99 -32.58 -64.90 63.01
CA GLY A 99 -33.87 -65.58 63.14
C GLY A 99 -34.59 -65.29 64.47
N ASN A 100 -33.89 -64.77 65.47
CA ASN A 100 -34.45 -64.42 66.78
C ASN A 100 -35.11 -63.04 66.79
N TYR A 101 -35.10 -62.30 65.68
CA TYR A 101 -35.56 -60.92 65.63
C TYR A 101 -36.53 -60.63 64.49
N ASN A 102 -37.54 -59.81 64.80
CA ASN A 102 -38.34 -59.08 63.83
C ASN A 102 -37.75 -57.68 63.60
N LEU A 103 -37.69 -57.23 62.35
CA LEU A 103 -37.26 -55.88 62.01
C LEU A 103 -38.46 -54.93 61.89
N ALA A 104 -38.51 -53.87 62.71
CA ALA A 104 -39.62 -52.93 62.73
C ALA A 104 -39.66 -52.01 61.50
N SER A 105 -38.50 -51.63 60.97
CA SER A 105 -38.37 -50.80 59.76
C SER A 105 -37.21 -51.29 58.91
N ASN A 106 -37.46 -51.46 57.62
CA ASN A 106 -36.45 -51.85 56.64
C ASN A 106 -35.84 -50.65 55.90
N THR A 107 -35.95 -49.45 56.48
CA THR A 107 -35.44 -48.19 55.91
C THR A 107 -34.56 -47.44 56.89
N ALA A 108 -33.61 -46.67 56.36
CA ALA A 108 -32.75 -45.74 57.09
C ALA A 108 -32.35 -44.58 56.17
N SER A 109 -31.60 -43.60 56.70
CA SER A 109 -31.08 -42.49 55.92
C SER A 109 -29.66 -42.13 56.35
N THR A 110 -28.87 -41.68 55.38
CA THR A 110 -27.51 -41.15 55.57
C THR A 110 -27.26 -40.07 54.51
N THR A 111 -26.11 -39.42 54.53
CA THR A 111 -25.70 -38.45 53.50
C THR A 111 -24.41 -38.86 52.79
N ALA A 112 -24.26 -38.43 51.54
CA ALA A 112 -23.02 -38.52 50.77
C ALA A 112 -22.97 -37.42 49.69
N ASP A 113 -21.81 -37.17 49.11
CA ASP A 113 -21.65 -36.16 48.05
C ASP A 113 -21.80 -36.78 46.66
N ILE A 114 -22.39 -36.03 45.73
CA ILE A 114 -22.21 -36.23 44.29
C ILE A 114 -21.35 -35.07 43.77
N SER A 115 -20.09 -35.35 43.48
CA SER A 115 -19.17 -34.39 42.85
C SER A 115 -19.51 -34.22 41.37
N ARG A 116 -19.28 -33.03 40.83
CA ARG A 116 -19.49 -32.75 39.39
C ARG A 116 -18.60 -33.63 38.52
N ALA A 117 -19.15 -34.12 37.42
CA ALA A 117 -18.34 -34.70 36.34
C ALA A 117 -17.57 -33.60 35.60
N THR A 118 -16.61 -33.98 34.77
CA THR A 118 -15.73 -33.03 34.08
C THR A 118 -15.98 -33.05 32.58
N ILE A 119 -16.08 -31.87 31.98
CA ILE A 119 -16.00 -31.69 30.52
C ILE A 119 -14.57 -31.23 30.19
N ASN A 120 -13.81 -32.13 29.56
CA ASN A 120 -12.39 -31.94 29.26
C ASN A 120 -12.15 -31.01 28.07
N ALA A 121 -13.04 -31.03 27.09
CA ALA A 121 -12.92 -30.22 25.88
C ALA A 121 -14.29 -29.99 25.24
N VAL A 122 -14.42 -28.86 24.54
CA VAL A 122 -15.52 -28.57 23.63
C VAL A 122 -14.97 -28.55 22.21
N THR A 123 -15.55 -29.36 21.32
CA THR A 123 -15.12 -29.45 19.91
C THR A 123 -16.32 -29.29 18.96
N GLY A 124 -16.10 -29.23 17.65
CA GLY A 124 -17.17 -29.12 16.65
C GLY A 124 -17.74 -27.71 16.44
N ILE A 125 -17.23 -26.70 17.16
CA ILE A 125 -17.48 -25.29 16.85
C ILE A 125 -16.74 -24.94 15.56
N THR A 126 -17.43 -24.28 14.62
CA THR A 126 -16.85 -23.81 13.35
C THR A 126 -16.88 -22.29 13.28
N ALA A 127 -15.98 -21.70 12.49
CA ALA A 127 -15.91 -20.27 12.24
C ALA A 127 -16.19 -19.97 10.76
N GLY A 128 -16.83 -18.83 10.49
CA GLY A 128 -17.02 -18.35 9.12
C GLY A 128 -15.71 -17.89 8.49
N SER A 129 -15.53 -18.12 7.19
CA SER A 129 -14.47 -17.42 6.44
C SER A 129 -14.93 -16.00 6.08
N LYS A 130 -13.99 -15.07 5.92
CA LYS A 130 -14.29 -13.67 5.57
C LYS A 130 -13.35 -13.15 4.49
N VAL A 131 -13.78 -12.07 3.83
CA VAL A 131 -12.86 -11.21 3.08
C VAL A 131 -12.19 -10.27 4.08
N TYR A 132 -10.93 -9.94 3.81
CA TYR A 132 -10.15 -9.01 4.62
C TYR A 132 -10.91 -7.68 4.82
N ASP A 133 -11.10 -7.29 6.07
CA ASP A 133 -11.82 -6.07 6.47
C ASP A 133 -11.06 -5.25 7.54
N GLY A 134 -9.78 -5.57 7.73
CA GLY A 134 -8.92 -4.93 8.73
C GLY A 134 -9.14 -5.41 10.18
N THR A 135 -10.01 -6.39 10.43
CA THR A 135 -10.35 -6.85 11.79
C THR A 135 -10.14 -8.35 12.00
N THR A 136 -9.95 -8.76 13.26
CA THR A 136 -9.79 -10.17 13.66
C THR A 136 -11.09 -10.87 14.03
N GLY A 137 -12.18 -10.13 14.22
CA GLY A 137 -13.46 -10.70 14.66
C GLY A 137 -14.09 -11.62 13.61
N VAL A 138 -14.72 -12.70 14.07
CA VAL A 138 -15.41 -13.67 13.21
C VAL A 138 -16.65 -14.25 13.87
N SER A 139 -17.68 -14.53 13.08
CA SER A 139 -18.86 -15.24 13.53
C SER A 139 -18.58 -16.73 13.73
N LEU A 140 -19.13 -17.29 14.80
CA LEU A 140 -19.03 -18.71 15.12
C LEU A 140 -20.37 -19.41 14.86
N ASN A 141 -20.31 -20.68 14.45
CA ASN A 141 -21.44 -21.59 14.50
C ASN A 141 -21.23 -22.60 15.63
N LEU A 142 -22.12 -22.54 16.62
CA LEU A 142 -22.08 -23.36 17.84
C LEU A 142 -22.93 -24.63 17.75
N THR A 143 -23.74 -24.82 16.70
CA THR A 143 -24.72 -25.93 16.63
C THR A 143 -24.06 -27.31 16.58
N GLY A 144 -22.82 -27.38 16.11
CA GLY A 144 -22.02 -28.61 16.07
C GLY A 144 -21.21 -28.88 17.33
N ALA A 145 -21.39 -28.10 18.41
CA ALA A 145 -20.61 -28.27 19.63
C ALA A 145 -20.83 -29.65 20.27
N THR A 146 -19.74 -30.29 20.67
CA THR A 146 -19.72 -31.58 21.38
C THR A 146 -18.87 -31.47 22.64
N PHE A 147 -19.24 -32.23 23.68
CA PHE A 147 -18.67 -32.10 25.02
C PHE A 147 -17.95 -33.40 25.43
N ALA A 148 -16.62 -33.40 25.40
CA ALA A 148 -15.84 -34.56 25.79
C ALA A 148 -15.92 -34.76 27.32
N GLY A 149 -16.43 -35.91 27.76
CA GLY A 149 -16.71 -36.20 29.17
C GLY A 149 -18.20 -36.12 29.55
N GLN A 150 -19.08 -35.80 28.59
CA GLN A 150 -20.52 -35.83 28.79
C GLN A 150 -21.02 -37.26 29.03
N VAL A 151 -21.93 -37.41 29.98
CA VAL A 151 -22.63 -38.68 30.25
C VAL A 151 -23.72 -38.83 29.19
N ALA A 152 -23.84 -40.04 28.63
CA ALA A 152 -24.78 -40.31 27.55
C ALA A 152 -26.23 -39.99 28.00
N GLY A 153 -26.95 -39.24 27.17
CA GLY A 153 -28.33 -38.83 27.41
C GLY A 153 -28.51 -37.49 28.12
N ASP A 154 -27.44 -36.91 28.68
CA ASP A 154 -27.51 -35.58 29.30
C ASP A 154 -27.62 -34.46 28.25
N ALA A 155 -28.26 -33.35 28.63
CA ALA A 155 -28.47 -32.18 27.79
C ALA A 155 -27.53 -31.03 28.19
N LEU A 156 -26.45 -30.85 27.42
CA LEU A 156 -25.51 -29.73 27.52
C LEU A 156 -25.59 -28.84 26.27
N VAL A 157 -25.51 -27.53 26.49
CA VAL A 157 -25.50 -26.48 25.47
C VAL A 157 -24.47 -25.42 25.87
N LEU A 158 -23.91 -24.69 24.91
CA LEU A 158 -23.06 -23.53 25.21
C LEU A 158 -23.91 -22.29 25.47
N ALA A 159 -23.65 -21.57 26.56
CA ALA A 159 -24.27 -20.27 26.77
C ALA A 159 -23.72 -19.24 25.78
N THR A 160 -24.51 -18.22 25.48
CA THR A 160 -24.12 -17.08 24.63
C THR A 160 -24.01 -15.80 25.48
N PRO A 161 -23.14 -14.84 25.10
CA PRO A 161 -22.28 -14.82 23.91
C PRO A 161 -21.00 -15.66 24.02
N VAL A 162 -20.53 -16.18 22.88
CA VAL A 162 -19.21 -16.80 22.71
C VAL A 162 -18.46 -15.98 21.65
N SER A 163 -17.21 -15.59 21.92
CA SER A 163 -16.41 -14.77 21.01
C SER A 163 -15.43 -15.62 20.21
N GLY A 164 -15.29 -15.32 18.92
CA GLY A 164 -14.26 -15.88 18.04
C GLY A 164 -13.38 -14.77 17.45
N ALA A 165 -12.07 -14.99 17.42
CA ALA A 165 -11.13 -14.10 16.76
C ALA A 165 -10.00 -14.86 16.05
N PHE A 166 -9.64 -14.41 14.85
CA PHE A 166 -8.43 -14.83 14.16
C PHE A 166 -7.18 -14.40 14.94
N SER A 167 -6.06 -15.13 14.76
CA SER A 167 -4.76 -14.80 15.37
C SER A 167 -4.27 -13.38 15.05
N ASP A 168 -4.60 -12.89 13.86
CA ASP A 168 -4.23 -11.60 13.30
C ASP A 168 -5.21 -11.29 12.15
N LYS A 169 -5.17 -10.05 11.65
CA LYS A 169 -6.07 -9.58 10.59
C LYS A 169 -5.68 -10.07 9.19
N ASN A 170 -4.49 -10.65 9.00
CA ASN A 170 -3.89 -10.80 7.67
C ASN A 170 -4.56 -11.91 6.86
N ALA A 171 -4.63 -11.72 5.55
CA ALA A 171 -5.23 -12.69 4.64
C ALA A 171 -4.39 -13.97 4.54
N ALA A 172 -5.01 -15.11 4.83
CA ALA A 172 -4.45 -16.44 4.64
C ALA A 172 -5.55 -17.52 4.76
N SER A 173 -5.25 -18.70 4.22
CA SER A 173 -6.08 -19.89 4.40
C SER A 173 -5.76 -20.61 5.71
N GLY A 174 -6.76 -21.28 6.30
CA GLY A 174 -6.58 -22.14 7.48
C GLY A 174 -6.13 -21.40 8.73
N LYS A 175 -6.39 -20.10 8.83
CA LYS A 175 -6.00 -19.30 9.99
C LYS A 175 -6.70 -19.81 11.24
N THR A 176 -5.94 -19.86 12.32
CA THR A 176 -6.51 -20.25 13.61
C THR A 176 -7.45 -19.18 14.13
N VAL A 177 -8.62 -19.64 14.57
CA VAL A 177 -9.60 -18.86 15.31
C VAL A 177 -9.56 -19.33 16.76
N THR A 178 -9.24 -18.41 17.67
CA THR A 178 -9.38 -18.65 19.11
C THR A 178 -10.81 -18.37 19.52
N ILE A 179 -11.41 -19.32 20.21
CA ILE A 179 -12.76 -19.24 20.76
C ILE A 179 -12.61 -19.00 22.26
N SER A 180 -13.35 -18.04 22.81
CA SER A 180 -13.28 -17.67 24.22
C SER A 180 -14.68 -17.41 24.79
N GLY A 181 -14.80 -17.54 26.11
CA GLY A 181 -16.07 -17.34 26.82
C GLY A 181 -16.98 -18.57 26.83
N LEU A 182 -16.43 -19.78 26.60
CA LEU A 182 -17.22 -21.00 26.69
C LEU A 182 -17.71 -21.23 28.12
N SER A 183 -19.01 -21.49 28.25
CA SER A 183 -19.64 -21.90 29.51
C SER A 183 -20.79 -22.86 29.21
N LEU A 184 -21.05 -23.77 30.15
CA LEU A 184 -22.10 -24.79 30.01
C LEU A 184 -23.45 -24.22 30.43
N SER A 185 -24.48 -24.59 29.69
CA SER A 185 -25.90 -24.33 29.93
C SER A 185 -26.72 -25.57 29.54
N GLY A 186 -28.03 -25.54 29.75
CA GLY A 186 -28.90 -26.70 29.60
C GLY A 186 -29.26 -27.35 30.94
N PHE A 187 -30.13 -28.35 30.90
CA PHE A 187 -30.71 -28.95 32.11
C PHE A 187 -29.67 -29.63 33.00
N ASP A 188 -28.68 -30.27 32.39
CA ASP A 188 -27.68 -31.06 33.13
C ASP A 188 -26.38 -30.28 33.40
N ALA A 189 -26.26 -29.03 32.95
CA ALA A 189 -25.02 -28.25 33.08
C ALA A 189 -24.54 -28.10 34.53
N GLY A 190 -25.47 -28.04 35.48
CA GLY A 190 -25.16 -27.98 36.91
C GLY A 190 -24.39 -29.20 37.43
N ASN A 191 -24.38 -30.31 36.70
CA ASN A 191 -23.70 -31.56 37.05
C ASN A 191 -22.25 -31.63 36.57
N TYR A 192 -21.77 -30.60 35.86
CA TYR A 192 -20.46 -30.60 35.23
C TYR A 192 -19.59 -29.41 35.61
N THR A 193 -18.28 -29.61 35.53
CA THR A 193 -17.27 -28.57 35.53
C THR A 193 -16.57 -28.56 34.17
N LEU A 194 -16.50 -27.38 33.54
CA LEU A 194 -15.76 -27.18 32.30
C LEU A 194 -14.32 -26.82 32.62
N ILE A 195 -13.35 -27.59 32.12
CA ILE A 195 -11.92 -27.34 32.40
C ILE A 195 -11.43 -26.05 31.74
N SER A 196 -11.81 -25.83 30.49
CA SER A 196 -11.33 -24.71 29.68
C SER A 196 -12.49 -23.92 29.09
N ASN A 197 -12.47 -22.61 29.30
CA ASN A 197 -13.39 -21.68 28.65
C ASN A 197 -12.94 -21.27 27.23
N GLN A 198 -11.93 -21.95 26.68
CA GLN A 198 -11.36 -21.70 25.36
C GLN A 198 -11.35 -22.97 24.50
N ALA A 199 -11.52 -22.76 23.19
CA ALA A 199 -11.34 -23.77 22.14
C ALA A 199 -10.66 -23.13 20.92
N ARG A 200 -10.35 -23.94 19.91
CA ARG A 200 -9.76 -23.46 18.65
C ARG A 200 -10.45 -24.13 17.47
N THR A 201 -10.54 -23.40 16.37
CA THR A 201 -10.98 -23.89 15.06
C THR A 201 -10.19 -23.15 13.97
N THR A 202 -10.48 -23.38 12.70
CA THR A 202 -9.83 -22.67 11.58
C THR A 202 -10.84 -22.09 10.61
N ALA A 203 -10.47 -21.00 9.95
CA ALA A 203 -11.22 -20.39 8.86
C ALA A 203 -10.26 -19.60 7.95
N ASN A 204 -10.75 -19.13 6.80
CA ASN A 204 -9.95 -18.36 5.85
C ASN A 204 -10.23 -16.85 6.00
N ILE A 205 -9.19 -16.05 5.79
CA ILE A 205 -9.33 -14.63 5.43
C ILE A 205 -8.85 -14.50 3.98
N THR A 206 -9.77 -14.24 3.05
CA THR A 206 -9.47 -14.01 1.63
C THR A 206 -9.01 -12.56 1.43
N PRO A 207 -7.97 -12.29 0.64
CA PRO A 207 -7.57 -10.91 0.32
C PRO A 207 -8.73 -10.06 -0.22
N ALA A 208 -8.78 -8.79 0.16
CA ALA A 208 -9.72 -7.83 -0.38
C ALA A 208 -9.28 -7.32 -1.77
N SER A 209 -10.21 -6.81 -2.58
CA SER A 209 -9.82 -6.13 -3.82
C SER A 209 -9.52 -4.66 -3.52
N VAL A 210 -8.37 -4.18 -4.01
CA VAL A 210 -8.08 -2.75 -4.09
C VAL A 210 -7.94 -2.35 -5.56
N VAL A 211 -8.47 -1.19 -5.89
CA VAL A 211 -8.41 -0.61 -7.24
C VAL A 211 -7.51 0.61 -7.18
N VAL A 212 -6.40 0.54 -7.91
CA VAL A 212 -5.52 1.67 -8.17
C VAL A 212 -6.03 2.45 -9.38
N ALA A 213 -6.34 3.72 -9.16
CA ALA A 213 -6.67 4.68 -10.19
C ALA A 213 -5.47 5.57 -10.51
N ALA A 214 -5.35 5.98 -11.77
CA ALA A 214 -4.31 6.89 -12.24
C ALA A 214 -4.91 8.23 -12.65
N SER A 215 -4.16 9.29 -12.44
CA SER A 215 -4.37 10.60 -13.06
C SER A 215 -3.07 11.02 -13.75
N SER A 216 -3.16 11.72 -14.88
CA SER A 216 -2.00 12.15 -15.66
C SER A 216 -2.06 13.66 -15.87
N ALA A 217 -0.90 14.30 -15.76
CA ALA A 217 -0.76 15.70 -16.14
C ALA A 217 -0.79 15.87 -17.67
N ASN A 218 -1.28 17.02 -18.13
CA ASN A 218 -1.08 17.46 -19.51
C ASN A 218 0.40 17.81 -19.74
N ARG A 219 0.87 17.67 -20.97
CA ARG A 219 2.22 18.09 -21.36
C ARG A 219 2.23 18.72 -22.74
N VAL A 220 3.33 19.37 -23.08
CA VAL A 220 3.62 19.80 -24.46
C VAL A 220 4.39 18.68 -25.16
N TYR A 221 4.24 18.58 -26.48
CA TYR A 221 4.98 17.65 -27.31
C TYR A 221 6.50 17.73 -27.04
N ASP A 222 7.12 16.58 -26.79
CA ASP A 222 8.52 16.46 -26.35
C ASP A 222 9.26 15.29 -27.03
N THR A 223 8.71 14.78 -28.15
CA THR A 223 9.18 13.59 -28.90
C THR A 223 9.00 12.23 -28.20
N THR A 224 8.60 12.19 -26.93
CA THR A 224 8.44 10.94 -26.16
C THR A 224 6.98 10.51 -25.98
N THR A 225 6.78 9.25 -25.60
CA THR A 225 5.47 8.73 -25.15
C THR A 225 5.32 8.73 -23.63
N ASN A 226 6.35 9.11 -22.87
CA ASN A 226 6.32 9.06 -21.41
C ASN A 226 5.15 9.89 -20.83
N ALA A 227 4.59 9.41 -19.73
CA ALA A 227 3.60 10.13 -18.95
C ALA A 227 4.03 10.18 -17.49
N SER A 228 3.80 11.32 -16.85
CA SER A 228 3.88 11.43 -15.39
C SER A 228 2.48 11.24 -14.82
N VAL A 229 2.36 10.29 -13.90
CA VAL A 229 1.07 9.91 -13.31
C VAL A 229 1.10 10.02 -11.79
N ALA A 230 -0.03 10.39 -11.21
CA ALA A 230 -0.29 10.23 -9.79
C ALA A 230 -1.27 9.07 -9.60
N LEU A 231 -0.92 8.16 -8.69
CA LEU A 231 -1.71 6.97 -8.37
C LEU A 231 -2.45 7.18 -7.05
N SER A 232 -3.66 6.64 -6.97
CA SER A 232 -4.51 6.63 -5.78
C SER A 232 -5.24 5.30 -5.69
N ASP A 233 -5.76 4.95 -4.52
CA ASP A 233 -6.47 3.69 -4.30
C ASP A 233 -7.62 3.83 -3.30
N ASN A 234 -8.38 2.76 -3.13
CA ASN A 234 -9.52 2.66 -2.23
C ASN A 234 -9.27 1.72 -1.03
N ARG A 235 -8.04 1.70 -0.50
CA ARG A 235 -7.67 0.84 0.65
C ARG A 235 -8.55 1.08 1.88
N ILE A 236 -8.57 0.10 2.77
CA ILE A 236 -9.16 0.25 4.11
C ILE A 236 -8.32 1.26 4.90
N ALA A 237 -8.98 2.20 5.57
CA ALA A 237 -8.32 3.24 6.33
C ALA A 237 -7.43 2.67 7.45
N GLY A 238 -6.22 3.19 7.57
CA GLY A 238 -5.22 2.73 8.53
C GLY A 238 -4.23 1.69 7.99
N ASP A 239 -4.51 1.09 6.83
CA ASP A 239 -3.58 0.13 6.22
C ASP A 239 -2.41 0.81 5.52
N VAL A 240 -1.23 0.18 5.65
CA VAL A 240 0.05 0.63 5.13
C VAL A 240 0.34 -0.07 3.81
N LEU A 241 0.00 0.60 2.72
CA LEU A 241 0.34 0.20 1.35
C LEU A 241 1.21 1.25 0.65
N SER A 242 2.16 0.79 -0.14
CA SER A 242 2.87 1.56 -1.16
C SER A 242 2.47 1.06 -2.55
N ILE A 243 2.31 1.97 -3.51
CA ILE A 243 2.02 1.60 -4.90
C ILE A 243 3.28 1.82 -5.73
N SER A 244 3.65 0.83 -6.54
CA SER A 244 4.66 0.96 -7.59
C SER A 244 4.06 0.60 -8.95
N ASN A 245 4.69 1.08 -10.02
CA ASN A 245 4.38 0.70 -11.39
C ASN A 245 5.67 0.57 -12.21
N THR A 246 5.64 -0.18 -13.31
CA THR A 246 6.81 -0.33 -14.20
C THR A 246 6.92 0.79 -15.24
N GLY A 247 5.82 1.50 -15.52
CA GLY A 247 5.83 2.66 -16.40
C GLY A 247 4.44 3.22 -16.66
N ALA A 248 4.41 4.43 -17.23
CA ALA A 248 3.21 5.07 -17.73
C ALA A 248 3.51 5.78 -19.05
N SER A 249 2.64 5.59 -20.05
CA SER A 249 2.85 6.16 -21.39
C SER A 249 1.56 6.49 -22.12
N PHE A 250 1.61 7.53 -22.93
CA PHE A 250 0.62 7.82 -23.96
C PHE A 250 0.69 6.77 -25.07
N ALA A 251 -0.45 6.47 -25.70
CA ALA A 251 -0.50 5.55 -26.83
C ALA A 251 0.35 6.02 -28.04
N THR A 252 0.46 7.34 -28.24
CA THR A 252 1.33 7.93 -29.27
C THR A 252 1.97 9.21 -28.76
N ARG A 253 3.14 9.58 -29.32
CA ARG A 253 3.85 10.83 -28.98
C ARG A 253 3.10 12.07 -29.46
N ASN A 254 2.18 11.94 -30.40
CA ASN A 254 1.64 13.07 -31.14
C ASN A 254 0.67 13.92 -30.31
N ALA A 255 0.65 15.23 -30.56
CA ALA A 255 -0.28 16.16 -29.91
C ALA A 255 -1.75 15.78 -30.15
N GLY A 256 -2.59 16.13 -29.18
CA GLY A 256 -4.01 15.81 -29.17
C GLY A 256 -4.61 15.89 -27.77
N VAL A 257 -5.93 16.07 -27.71
CA VAL A 257 -6.71 16.05 -26.47
C VAL A 257 -7.18 14.64 -26.12
N ASN A 258 -7.49 14.40 -24.85
CA ASN A 258 -8.06 13.14 -24.35
C ASN A 258 -7.28 11.88 -24.78
N LYS A 259 -5.96 11.98 -24.88
CA LYS A 259 -5.12 10.86 -25.25
C LYS A 259 -5.04 9.87 -24.10
N THR A 260 -5.22 8.60 -24.40
CA THR A 260 -5.08 7.52 -23.42
C THR A 260 -3.64 7.43 -22.90
N VAL A 261 -3.53 7.42 -21.58
CA VAL A 261 -2.33 7.06 -20.83
C VAL A 261 -2.60 5.72 -20.17
N THR A 262 -1.70 4.77 -20.39
CA THR A 262 -1.74 3.45 -19.78
C THR A 262 -0.63 3.35 -18.75
N VAL A 263 -0.99 2.96 -17.53
CA VAL A 263 -0.08 2.59 -16.45
C VAL A 263 0.00 1.07 -16.39
N SER A 264 1.21 0.52 -16.38
CA SER A 264 1.46 -0.91 -16.39
C SER A 264 2.29 -1.35 -15.20
N GLY A 265 2.14 -2.63 -14.82
CA GLY A 265 2.93 -3.26 -13.76
C GLY A 265 2.63 -2.70 -12.38
N ILE A 266 1.36 -2.34 -12.13
CA ILE A 266 0.92 -1.87 -10.81
C ILE A 266 1.09 -3.01 -9.81
N ALA A 267 1.78 -2.73 -8.71
CA ALA A 267 2.00 -3.66 -7.62
C ALA A 267 1.87 -2.93 -6.28
N LEU A 268 1.46 -3.68 -5.25
CA LEU A 268 1.42 -3.21 -3.87
C LEU A 268 2.67 -3.67 -3.11
N GLY A 269 3.20 -2.79 -2.28
CA GLY A 269 4.15 -3.08 -1.22
C GLY A 269 3.65 -2.55 0.12
N GLY A 270 4.47 -2.68 1.16
CA GLY A 270 4.10 -2.31 2.53
C GLY A 270 3.58 -3.49 3.35
N ALA A 271 3.37 -3.25 4.65
CA ALA A 271 3.05 -4.29 5.63
C ALA A 271 1.72 -5.00 5.34
N ASP A 272 0.75 -4.28 4.75
CA ASP A 272 -0.59 -4.79 4.50
C ASP A 272 -0.81 -5.28 3.06
N ALA A 273 0.22 -5.27 2.19
CA ALA A 273 0.06 -5.61 0.78
C ALA A 273 -0.49 -7.01 0.53
N GLY A 274 -0.06 -7.99 1.34
CA GLY A 274 -0.54 -9.37 1.25
C GLY A 274 -2.04 -9.55 1.55
N ASN A 275 -2.68 -8.51 2.10
CA ASN A 275 -4.10 -8.53 2.42
C ASN A 275 -5.00 -8.12 1.24
N TYR A 276 -4.40 -7.77 0.09
CA TYR A 276 -5.11 -7.25 -1.06
C TYR A 276 -4.72 -7.95 -2.37
N VAL A 277 -5.64 -7.89 -3.33
CA VAL A 277 -5.40 -8.12 -4.76
C VAL A 277 -5.63 -6.80 -5.49
N VAL A 278 -4.70 -6.46 -6.39
CA VAL A 278 -4.69 -5.18 -7.13
C VAL A 278 -4.82 -5.38 -8.63
N ASN A 279 -5.40 -4.41 -9.33
CA ASN A 279 -5.35 -4.35 -10.79
C ASN A 279 -3.91 -4.12 -11.28
N ALA A 280 -3.44 -4.91 -12.23
CA ALA A 280 -2.08 -4.80 -12.78
C ALA A 280 -1.89 -3.59 -13.72
N THR A 281 -2.99 -3.01 -14.21
CA THR A 281 -3.00 -1.86 -15.13
C THR A 281 -4.08 -0.86 -14.75
N ALA A 282 -3.84 0.41 -15.06
CA ALA A 282 -4.82 1.49 -14.95
C ALA A 282 -4.73 2.39 -16.19
N THR A 283 -5.84 3.03 -16.54
CA THR A 283 -5.89 3.97 -17.66
C THR A 283 -6.45 5.31 -17.20
N THR A 284 -5.98 6.37 -17.84
CA THR A 284 -6.49 7.74 -17.69
C THR A 284 -6.35 8.45 -19.04
N THR A 285 -6.86 9.67 -19.15
CA THR A 285 -6.61 10.53 -20.31
C THR A 285 -5.85 11.78 -19.90
N ALA A 286 -5.09 12.35 -20.85
CA ALA A 286 -4.44 13.65 -20.74
C ALA A 286 -4.26 14.27 -22.13
N THR A 287 -3.94 15.56 -22.17
CA THR A 287 -3.67 16.30 -23.41
C THR A 287 -2.17 16.41 -23.64
N ILE A 288 -1.74 16.13 -24.88
CA ILE A 288 -0.45 16.58 -25.40
C ILE A 288 -0.71 17.84 -26.22
N GLY A 289 -0.29 19.00 -25.72
CA GLY A 289 -0.30 20.26 -26.44
C GLY A 289 0.77 20.28 -27.51
N GLN A 290 0.56 21.07 -28.56
CA GLN A 290 1.56 21.28 -29.60
C GLN A 290 2.74 22.10 -29.07
N ALA A 291 3.94 21.80 -29.55
CA ALA A 291 5.13 22.63 -29.33
C ALA A 291 5.14 23.84 -30.29
N ALA A 292 5.88 24.90 -29.98
CA ALA A 292 5.99 26.05 -30.88
C ALA A 292 7.02 25.78 -31.99
N LEU A 293 6.65 26.06 -33.25
CA LEU A 293 7.59 26.07 -34.38
C LEU A 293 7.49 27.41 -35.11
N ALA A 294 8.56 28.20 -35.03
CA ALA A 294 8.63 29.50 -35.68
C ALA A 294 9.14 29.35 -37.11
N LEU A 295 8.39 29.91 -38.06
CA LEU A 295 8.73 29.98 -39.47
C LEU A 295 8.94 31.45 -39.83
N ARG A 296 10.11 31.78 -40.37
CA ARG A 296 10.44 33.13 -40.83
C ARG A 296 10.70 33.12 -42.32
N VAL A 297 10.01 33.99 -43.06
CA VAL A 297 10.35 34.23 -44.47
C VAL A 297 11.63 35.04 -44.53
N ASP A 298 12.60 34.56 -45.30
CA ASP A 298 13.87 35.25 -45.46
C ASP A 298 13.67 36.52 -46.29
N SER A 299 14.41 37.59 -45.96
CA SER A 299 14.30 38.84 -46.71
C SER A 299 14.98 38.72 -48.07
N ALA A 300 14.38 39.31 -49.09
CA ALA A 300 14.87 39.28 -50.46
C ALA A 300 14.96 40.69 -51.03
N ALA A 301 15.70 40.84 -52.13
CA ALA A 301 15.77 42.09 -52.87
C ALA A 301 15.62 41.84 -54.38
N LYS A 302 15.12 42.85 -55.09
CA LYS A 302 15.06 42.87 -56.56
C LYS A 302 15.18 44.30 -57.07
N ASP A 303 15.54 44.47 -58.33
CA ASP A 303 15.48 45.76 -58.99
C ASP A 303 14.09 45.98 -59.63
N GLN A 304 13.66 47.24 -59.70
CA GLN A 304 12.39 47.62 -60.31
C GLN A 304 12.30 47.12 -61.77
N GLY A 305 11.16 46.52 -62.14
CA GLY A 305 10.95 45.92 -63.46
C GLY A 305 11.39 44.45 -63.56
N SER A 306 12.10 43.92 -62.56
CA SER A 306 12.43 42.50 -62.48
C SER A 306 11.29 41.69 -61.83
N ALA A 307 11.18 40.42 -62.24
CA ALA A 307 10.28 39.47 -61.61
C ALA A 307 10.65 39.30 -60.12
N ASN A 308 9.68 38.92 -59.29
CA ASN A 308 9.98 38.62 -57.90
C ASN A 308 10.90 37.40 -57.81
N PRO A 309 11.90 37.41 -56.92
CA PRO A 309 12.75 36.24 -56.68
C PRO A 309 11.92 35.11 -56.05
N ALA A 310 12.46 33.89 -56.10
CA ALA A 310 11.96 32.82 -55.25
C ALA A 310 12.21 33.18 -53.78
N PHE A 311 11.17 33.10 -52.95
CA PHE A 311 11.29 33.33 -51.52
C PHE A 311 11.67 32.04 -50.80
N THR A 312 12.43 32.17 -49.71
CA THR A 312 12.85 31.07 -48.85
C THR A 312 12.37 31.29 -47.42
N THR A 313 12.44 30.24 -46.60
CA THR A 313 12.06 30.28 -45.19
C THR A 313 13.06 29.52 -44.34
N SER A 314 13.22 29.98 -43.10
CA SER A 314 13.89 29.27 -42.03
C SER A 314 12.90 28.82 -40.95
N TYR A 315 13.15 27.64 -40.36
CA TYR A 315 12.34 27.06 -39.28
C TYR A 315 13.20 26.97 -38.02
N THR A 316 12.63 27.35 -36.88
CA THR A 316 13.29 27.26 -35.56
C THR A 316 12.32 26.73 -34.51
N GLY A 317 12.78 25.77 -33.69
CA GLY A 317 11.94 25.15 -32.65
C GLY A 317 11.58 23.68 -32.86
N LEU A 318 12.12 23.01 -33.89
CA LEU A 318 12.03 21.54 -34.00
C LEU A 318 12.75 20.89 -32.81
N LEU A 319 12.15 19.85 -32.25
CA LEU A 319 12.65 19.13 -31.07
C LEU A 319 13.32 17.81 -31.47
N GLY A 320 14.43 17.47 -30.81
CA GLY A 320 15.10 16.19 -30.99
C GLY A 320 15.56 15.93 -32.43
N ALA A 321 15.13 14.80 -33.01
CA ALA A 321 15.45 14.39 -34.38
C ALA A 321 14.36 14.76 -35.39
N ASP A 322 13.39 15.59 -34.98
CA ASP A 322 12.31 16.02 -35.87
C ASP A 322 12.87 16.88 -37.02
N THR A 323 12.29 16.70 -38.19
CA THR A 323 12.64 17.46 -39.40
C THR A 323 11.40 18.12 -39.98
N VAL A 324 11.58 19.24 -40.69
CA VAL A 324 10.46 19.93 -41.36
C VAL A 324 9.69 18.96 -42.27
N ALA A 325 10.40 18.13 -43.04
CA ALA A 325 9.78 17.15 -43.94
C ALA A 325 8.96 16.07 -43.21
N GLY A 326 9.30 15.74 -41.96
CA GLY A 326 8.61 14.72 -41.17
C GLY A 326 7.43 15.25 -40.36
N GLU A 327 7.48 16.51 -39.92
CA GLU A 327 6.52 17.05 -38.95
C GLU A 327 5.59 18.11 -39.53
N VAL A 328 5.95 18.70 -40.69
CA VAL A 328 5.19 19.76 -41.35
C VAL A 328 4.68 19.25 -42.69
N GLY A 329 3.36 19.32 -42.88
CA GLY A 329 2.68 19.00 -44.13
C GLY A 329 2.04 20.24 -44.77
N GLY A 330 1.39 20.02 -45.91
CA GLY A 330 0.76 21.10 -46.68
C GLY A 330 1.72 21.81 -47.64
N ASN A 331 1.18 22.72 -48.45
CA ASN A 331 1.95 23.45 -49.45
C ASN A 331 2.33 24.84 -48.91
N LEU A 332 3.63 25.13 -48.86
CA LEU A 332 4.11 26.46 -48.48
C LEU A 332 3.81 27.45 -49.62
N ALA A 333 2.98 28.44 -49.34
CA ALA A 333 2.66 29.50 -50.28
C ALA A 333 3.16 30.84 -49.77
N PHE A 334 3.87 31.56 -50.63
CA PHE A 334 4.29 32.94 -50.39
C PHE A 334 3.29 33.91 -51.03
N THR A 335 3.00 34.98 -50.31
CA THR A 335 2.13 36.07 -50.79
C THR A 335 2.82 37.40 -50.58
N THR A 336 2.78 38.23 -51.62
CA THR A 336 3.24 39.61 -51.56
C THR A 336 2.42 40.45 -52.51
N VAL A 337 2.21 41.72 -52.16
CA VAL A 337 1.54 42.69 -53.05
C VAL A 337 2.48 43.19 -54.15
N ALA A 338 3.79 42.95 -54.02
CA ALA A 338 4.76 43.32 -55.05
C ALA A 338 4.58 42.49 -56.31
N THR A 339 4.50 43.16 -57.45
CA THR A 339 4.51 42.60 -58.82
C THR A 339 5.80 42.97 -59.54
N THR A 340 6.01 42.44 -60.74
CA THR A 340 7.15 42.81 -61.62
C THR A 340 7.28 44.33 -61.80
N GLY A 341 6.16 45.06 -61.88
CA GLY A 341 6.12 46.51 -62.07
C GLY A 341 6.08 47.35 -60.79
N SER A 342 6.26 46.76 -59.61
CA SER A 342 6.21 47.51 -58.34
C SER A 342 7.30 48.57 -58.25
N ALA A 343 6.95 49.73 -57.69
CA ALA A 343 7.87 50.83 -57.46
C ALA A 343 8.97 50.48 -56.46
N ALA A 344 10.03 51.29 -56.41
CA ALA A 344 11.04 51.17 -55.37
C ALA A 344 10.40 51.32 -53.98
N GLY A 345 10.75 50.43 -53.05
CA GLY A 345 10.11 50.40 -51.74
C GLY A 345 10.25 49.06 -51.03
N VAL A 346 9.56 48.94 -49.90
CA VAL A 346 9.60 47.79 -49.01
C VAL A 346 8.23 47.11 -49.02
N TYR A 347 8.21 45.82 -49.31
CA TYR A 347 6.99 45.04 -49.44
C TYR A 347 7.04 43.83 -48.50
N ALA A 348 5.97 43.61 -47.74
CA ALA A 348 5.87 42.42 -46.89
C ALA A 348 5.73 41.16 -47.75
N VAL A 349 6.37 40.08 -47.29
CA VAL A 349 6.22 38.73 -47.85
C VAL A 349 5.74 37.82 -46.74
N SER A 350 4.48 37.40 -46.84
CA SER A 350 3.85 36.50 -45.88
C SER A 350 3.88 35.08 -46.41
N ALA A 351 4.03 34.11 -45.51
CA ALA A 351 3.92 32.69 -45.81
C ALA A 351 2.71 32.07 -45.10
N GLY A 352 2.16 31.00 -45.68
CA GLY A 352 1.06 30.23 -45.10
C GLY A 352 0.85 28.91 -45.84
N GLY A 353 -0.18 28.16 -45.42
CA GLY A 353 -0.64 26.95 -46.13
C GLY A 353 -0.08 25.61 -45.63
N GLN A 354 0.78 25.64 -44.59
CA GLN A 354 1.25 24.42 -43.94
C GLN A 354 0.47 24.07 -42.67
N THR A 355 0.56 22.81 -42.27
CA THR A 355 -0.02 22.30 -41.02
C THR A 355 0.98 21.38 -40.34
N ALA A 356 0.90 21.27 -39.02
CA ALA A 356 1.68 20.31 -38.26
C ALA A 356 0.80 19.70 -37.17
N VAL A 357 0.99 18.40 -36.92
CA VAL A 357 0.26 17.69 -35.85
C VAL A 357 0.85 18.07 -34.50
N ASN A 358 2.18 18.06 -34.40
CA ASN A 358 2.91 18.20 -33.14
C ASN A 358 3.34 19.62 -32.81
N TYR A 359 3.20 20.53 -33.79
CA TYR A 359 3.67 21.89 -33.67
C TYR A 359 2.58 22.91 -34.02
N THR A 360 2.54 24.01 -33.28
CA THR A 360 1.82 25.22 -33.65
C THR A 360 2.76 26.08 -34.50
N LEU A 361 2.39 26.31 -35.76
CA LEU A 361 3.18 27.09 -36.71
C LEU A 361 2.98 28.59 -36.47
N ALA A 362 4.06 29.31 -36.15
CA ALA A 362 4.07 30.75 -36.00
C ALA A 362 4.79 31.41 -37.18
N TYR A 363 4.04 32.07 -38.06
CA TYR A 363 4.57 32.70 -39.26
C TYR A 363 5.03 34.13 -38.99
N THR A 364 6.29 34.41 -39.31
CA THR A 364 6.87 35.76 -39.28
C THR A 364 7.12 36.22 -40.72
N PRO A 365 6.47 37.31 -41.18
CA PRO A 365 6.70 37.84 -42.53
C PRO A 365 8.14 38.28 -42.75
N GLY A 366 8.58 38.13 -43.99
CA GLY A 366 9.84 38.64 -44.51
C GLY A 366 9.62 39.94 -45.25
N VAL A 367 10.72 40.50 -45.78
CA VAL A 367 10.71 41.77 -46.48
C VAL A 367 11.31 41.60 -47.88
N LEU A 368 10.57 42.02 -48.90
CA LEU A 368 11.09 42.24 -50.25
C LEU A 368 11.45 43.72 -50.41
N THR A 369 12.73 44.00 -50.63
CA THR A 369 13.22 45.34 -50.98
C THR A 369 13.28 45.49 -52.49
N VAL A 370 12.52 46.44 -53.05
CA VAL A 370 12.61 46.81 -54.47
C VAL A 370 13.52 48.01 -54.59
N ASN A 371 14.68 47.82 -55.21
CA ASN A 371 15.60 48.90 -55.47
C ASN A 371 15.10 49.75 -56.66
N PRO A 372 15.36 51.07 -56.65
CA PRO A 372 15.11 51.91 -57.81
C PRO A 372 15.77 51.34 -59.05
N ASN A 373 15.10 51.49 -60.20
CA ASN A 373 15.67 51.11 -61.48
C ASN A 373 17.02 51.83 -61.63
N GLN A 374 18.13 51.09 -61.55
CA GLN A 374 19.43 51.69 -61.81
C GLN A 374 19.40 52.12 -63.28
N ALA A 375 19.58 53.41 -63.53
CA ALA A 375 19.85 53.87 -64.88
C ALA A 375 20.97 52.98 -65.45
N PRO A 376 20.88 52.51 -66.71
CA PRO A 376 21.92 51.67 -67.28
C PRO A 376 23.28 52.31 -67.00
N PRO A 377 24.32 51.53 -66.64
CA PRO A 377 25.62 52.09 -66.34
C PRO A 377 25.96 53.06 -67.46
N VAL A 378 26.14 54.34 -67.12
CA VAL A 378 26.59 55.34 -68.09
C VAL A 378 27.85 54.72 -68.68
N ALA A 379 27.81 54.43 -69.99
CA ALA A 379 28.93 53.81 -70.67
C ALA A 379 30.19 54.54 -70.23
N ALA A 380 31.24 53.79 -69.85
CA ALA A 380 32.52 54.39 -69.50
C ALA A 380 32.81 55.50 -70.52
N PRO A 381 33.14 56.73 -70.08
CA PRO A 381 33.32 57.84 -70.99
C PRO A 381 34.25 57.38 -72.11
N THR A 382 33.81 57.53 -73.35
CA THR A 382 34.68 57.22 -74.49
C THR A 382 36.01 57.94 -74.30
N PRO A 383 37.14 57.38 -74.76
CA PRO A 383 38.46 58.03 -74.63
C PRO A 383 38.47 59.51 -75.07
N ALA A 384 37.55 59.89 -75.95
CA ALA A 384 37.30 61.26 -76.38
C ALA A 384 36.84 62.22 -75.25
N LEU A 385 35.99 61.77 -74.32
CA LEU A 385 35.52 62.61 -73.21
C LEU A 385 36.58 62.75 -72.10
N GLN A 386 37.41 61.73 -71.91
CA GLN A 386 38.61 61.78 -71.05
C GLN A 386 39.68 62.74 -71.62
N ALA A 387 39.86 62.76 -72.95
CA ALA A 387 40.74 63.72 -73.63
C ALA A 387 40.21 65.16 -73.57
N ALA A 388 38.89 65.37 -73.64
CA ALA A 388 38.28 66.69 -73.56
C ALA A 388 38.42 67.33 -72.16
N LEU A 389 38.29 66.55 -71.08
CA LEU A 389 38.50 67.04 -69.71
C LEU A 389 39.98 67.34 -69.42
N SER A 390 40.90 66.58 -70.02
CA SER A 390 42.36 66.82 -69.96
C SER A 390 42.78 68.08 -70.72
N SER A 391 42.11 68.37 -71.84
CA SER A 391 42.30 69.59 -72.66
C SER A 391 41.78 70.85 -71.95
N ALA A 392 40.64 70.76 -71.25
CA ALA A 392 40.04 71.88 -70.53
C ALA A 392 40.83 72.31 -69.28
N LEU A 393 41.60 71.41 -68.67
CA LEU A 393 42.48 71.71 -67.53
C LEU A 393 43.89 72.23 -67.95
N GLY A 394 44.22 72.21 -69.25
CA GLY A 394 45.53 72.63 -69.79
C GLY A 394 45.63 74.09 -70.24
N MET A 395 44.55 74.88 -70.17
CA MET A 395 44.50 76.26 -70.66
C MET A 395 44.48 77.32 -69.55
N VAL A 396 45.37 77.22 -68.56
CA VAL A 396 45.77 78.38 -67.74
C VAL A 396 47.28 78.30 -67.50
N ALA A 397 48.06 78.89 -68.41
CA ALA A 397 49.47 79.16 -68.20
C ALA A 397 49.65 80.66 -67.89
N VAL A 398 50.10 80.97 -66.67
CA VAL A 398 50.63 82.30 -66.32
C VAL A 398 52.15 82.22 -66.41
N ALA A 399 52.73 83.16 -67.15
CA ALA A 399 54.14 83.22 -67.51
C ALA A 399 55.07 83.61 -66.34
N ALA A 400 56.32 83.16 -66.46
CA ALA A 400 57.39 83.28 -65.46
C ALA A 400 57.98 84.68 -65.30
N SER A 401 58.40 85.01 -64.08
CA SER A 401 59.33 86.11 -63.77
C SER A 401 60.54 85.55 -63.02
N GLN A 402 61.73 86.01 -63.41
CA GLN A 402 63.04 85.48 -63.06
C GLN A 402 63.49 85.75 -61.61
N GLY A 403 64.39 84.90 -61.10
CA GLY A 403 65.44 85.35 -60.16
C GLY A 403 65.83 84.41 -59.01
N SER A 404 66.97 83.73 -59.20
CA SER A 404 67.95 83.31 -58.18
C SER A 404 67.82 82.03 -57.34
N ILE A 405 68.56 81.00 -57.80
CA ILE A 405 69.55 80.11 -57.13
C ILE A 405 69.32 79.78 -55.64
N VAL A 406 69.17 78.48 -55.29
CA VAL A 406 70.12 77.67 -54.47
C VAL A 406 69.93 76.18 -54.77
N GLN A 407 71.06 75.50 -55.00
CA GLN A 407 71.23 74.08 -55.31
C GLN A 407 70.74 73.14 -54.19
N ALA A 408 70.24 71.96 -54.58
CA ALA A 408 70.70 70.69 -54.00
C ALA A 408 70.35 69.51 -54.93
N ASN A 409 71.38 68.97 -55.57
CA ASN A 409 71.61 67.60 -56.05
C ASN A 409 70.44 66.73 -56.59
N ARG A 410 70.44 66.61 -57.93
CA ARG A 410 70.29 65.35 -58.70
C ARG A 410 71.43 64.36 -58.32
N PRO A 411 71.47 63.06 -58.71
CA PRO A 411 70.56 62.21 -59.53
C PRO A 411 70.55 60.73 -59.01
N PRO A 412 70.32 59.66 -59.81
CA PRO A 412 69.60 59.51 -61.08
C PRO A 412 68.55 58.37 -61.06
N ALA A 413 67.74 58.38 -62.13
CA ALA A 413 67.00 57.27 -62.66
C ALA A 413 67.92 56.15 -63.23
N VAL A 414 67.29 55.14 -63.84
CA VAL A 414 67.69 54.43 -65.09
C VAL A 414 67.67 52.90 -64.94
N SER A 415 66.60 52.32 -65.54
CA SER A 415 66.66 51.33 -66.63
C SER A 415 66.79 49.84 -66.32
N ALA A 416 65.75 49.16 -66.78
CA ALA A 416 65.76 48.05 -67.73
C ALA A 416 66.06 46.62 -67.29
N THR A 417 65.14 45.78 -67.79
CA THR A 417 65.34 44.47 -68.45
C THR A 417 65.76 43.28 -67.62
N GLY A 418 65.04 42.17 -67.86
CA GLY A 418 65.64 40.85 -67.92
C GLY A 418 65.10 39.85 -66.92
N ASP A 419 64.31 38.93 -67.45
CA ASP A 419 64.34 37.48 -67.22
C ASP A 419 64.17 36.83 -65.83
N SER A 420 63.29 35.82 -65.89
CA SER A 420 63.36 34.47 -65.31
C SER A 420 63.47 34.27 -63.80
N GLU A 421 62.43 33.56 -63.31
CA GLU A 421 62.45 32.42 -62.38
C GLU A 421 62.97 32.55 -60.93
N ALA A 422 62.11 31.98 -60.07
CA ALA A 422 62.41 31.19 -58.87
C ALA A 422 62.57 31.87 -57.48
N LYS A 423 61.51 31.64 -56.69
CA LYS A 423 61.46 31.03 -55.35
C LYS A 423 61.76 31.84 -54.07
N ASP A 424 60.79 31.67 -53.17
CA ASP A 424 60.80 31.61 -51.70
C ASP A 424 61.15 32.85 -50.87
N ASP A 425 60.08 33.51 -50.37
CA ASP A 425 59.67 33.60 -48.96
C ASP A 425 60.78 33.33 -47.91
N ALA A 426 60.95 34.10 -46.83
CA ALA A 426 60.00 34.94 -46.09
C ALA A 426 60.77 35.94 -45.23
N ALA A 427 60.16 37.09 -44.92
CA ALA A 427 60.59 37.97 -43.85
C ALA A 427 59.39 38.48 -43.03
N VAL A 428 59.67 38.61 -41.75
CA VAL A 428 58.78 38.72 -40.60
C VAL A 428 58.81 40.16 -40.05
N ALA A 429 57.64 40.63 -39.61
CA ALA A 429 57.38 41.50 -38.45
C ALA A 429 57.64 43.03 -38.45
N THR A 430 56.60 43.72 -37.92
CA THR A 430 56.61 44.77 -36.86
C THR A 430 57.17 46.16 -37.19
N THR A 431 56.79 47.31 -36.61
CA THR A 431 55.74 47.80 -35.69
C THR A 431 56.00 49.32 -35.49
N GLU A 432 54.93 50.13 -35.30
CA GLU A 432 54.87 51.46 -34.60
C GLU A 432 55.63 52.70 -35.14
N ALA A 433 55.26 53.98 -34.89
CA ALA A 433 54.08 54.66 -34.35
C ALA A 433 54.25 56.22 -34.42
N ARG A 434 53.15 56.92 -34.12
CA ARG A 434 52.97 58.33 -33.62
C ARG A 434 52.98 59.45 -34.67
N ALA A 435 52.19 60.54 -34.56
CA ALA A 435 50.97 60.95 -33.84
C ALA A 435 50.68 62.41 -34.30
N PHE A 436 49.43 62.87 -34.41
CA PHE A 436 49.03 64.30 -34.27
C PHE A 436 47.51 64.42 -34.03
N ALA A 437 47.11 65.49 -33.34
CA ALA A 437 45.82 65.64 -32.64
C ALA A 437 44.74 66.50 -33.36
N SER A 438 43.49 66.29 -32.90
CA SER A 438 42.39 67.25 -32.64
C SER A 438 41.06 67.06 -33.41
N SER A 439 39.98 66.97 -32.60
CA SER A 439 38.54 67.34 -32.74
C SER A 439 37.86 67.26 -34.13
N THR A 440 36.65 66.73 -34.36
CA THR A 440 35.36 66.77 -33.64
C THR A 440 34.42 65.68 -34.22
N THR A 441 33.60 65.02 -33.38
CA THR A 441 32.47 64.11 -33.73
C THR A 441 31.27 64.89 -34.35
N PRO A 442 30.17 64.31 -34.89
CA PRO A 442 29.63 62.94 -34.70
C PRO A 442 28.93 62.26 -35.92
N VAL A 443 28.83 60.93 -36.00
CA VAL A 443 27.70 60.21 -36.65
C VAL A 443 27.59 58.78 -36.10
N VAL A 444 26.33 58.35 -35.94
CA VAL A 444 25.76 57.15 -35.32
C VAL A 444 25.69 55.96 -36.28
N GLN A 445 26.11 54.76 -35.83
CA GLN A 445 25.64 53.40 -36.14
C GLN A 445 26.44 52.43 -35.23
N VAL A 446 25.99 51.31 -34.65
CA VAL A 446 24.76 50.50 -34.60
C VAL A 446 24.89 49.57 -33.37
N GLN A 447 23.76 49.26 -32.72
CA GLN A 447 23.44 48.10 -31.84
C GLN A 447 24.47 47.54 -30.84
N ALA A 448 24.07 47.54 -29.56
CA ALA A 448 23.68 46.30 -28.88
C ALA A 448 22.96 46.63 -27.55
N VAL A 449 21.78 46.05 -27.38
CA VAL A 449 21.04 46.00 -26.12
C VAL A 449 21.28 44.62 -25.49
N PRO A 450 21.53 44.56 -24.18
CA PRO A 450 20.91 43.52 -23.37
C PRO A 450 20.08 44.17 -22.26
N VAL A 451 18.78 43.95 -22.35
CA VAL A 451 17.86 44.04 -21.20
C VAL A 451 18.09 42.76 -20.39
N VAL A 452 18.48 42.89 -19.14
CA VAL A 452 18.22 41.87 -18.11
C VAL A 452 17.43 42.53 -17.00
N ASN A 453 16.24 41.98 -16.79
CA ASN A 453 15.27 42.35 -15.79
C ASN A 453 15.85 42.34 -14.37
N THR A 454 15.62 43.44 -13.66
CA THR A 454 15.55 43.45 -12.21
C THR A 454 14.20 42.92 -11.76
N ASN A 455 14.17 41.72 -11.18
CA ASN A 455 13.15 41.36 -10.18
C ASN A 455 13.77 40.35 -9.21
N VAL A 456 14.39 40.89 -8.16
CA VAL A 456 14.92 40.15 -7.02
C VAL A 456 13.80 40.05 -5.98
N LEU A 457 13.36 38.83 -5.66
CA LEU A 457 12.61 38.57 -4.43
C LEU A 457 13.55 38.77 -3.21
N PRO A 458 13.10 39.39 -2.12
CA PRO A 458 13.91 39.61 -0.94
C PRO A 458 14.06 38.30 -0.15
N GLY A 459 15.29 37.89 0.19
CA GLY A 459 15.46 36.80 1.17
C GLY A 459 16.77 36.00 1.19
N LEU A 460 17.74 36.22 0.30
CA LEU A 460 18.97 35.41 0.31
C LEU A 460 20.22 36.29 0.30
N ARG A 461 20.81 36.52 1.47
CA ARG A 461 22.17 37.09 1.58
C ARG A 461 23.18 35.94 1.53
N LEU A 462 23.85 35.79 0.39
CA LEU A 462 25.06 34.99 0.28
C LEU A 462 26.26 35.89 0.59
N SER A 463 26.93 35.69 1.74
CA SER A 463 28.26 36.29 1.97
C SER A 463 29.33 35.25 1.65
N VAL A 464 30.22 35.59 0.73
CA VAL A 464 31.39 34.77 0.39
C VAL A 464 32.51 35.12 1.36
N VAL A 465 33.03 34.12 2.08
CA VAL A 465 34.34 34.17 2.74
C VAL A 465 35.05 32.84 2.45
N GLY A 466 36.24 32.92 1.85
CA GLY A 466 37.32 31.93 1.80
C GLY A 466 36.96 30.43 1.72
N ALA A 467 37.21 29.85 0.54
CA ALA A 467 37.49 28.42 0.28
C ALA A 467 36.66 27.36 1.07
N GLY A 468 35.51 26.97 0.49
CA GLY A 468 34.83 25.70 0.79
C GLY A 468 33.33 25.82 1.04
N LEU A 469 32.50 25.17 0.21
CA LEU A 469 31.07 25.01 0.43
C LEU A 469 30.84 23.97 1.55
N ARG A 470 30.16 24.36 2.64
CA ARG A 470 29.70 23.45 3.70
C ARG A 470 28.24 23.75 4.03
N MET A 471 27.39 22.73 3.98
CA MET A 471 25.97 22.81 4.37
C MET A 471 25.83 22.85 5.91
N PRO A 472 24.77 23.47 6.47
CA PRO A 472 24.55 23.48 7.91
C PRO A 472 24.08 22.12 8.41
N ALA A 473 24.76 21.59 9.43
CA ALA A 473 24.34 20.44 10.20
C ALA A 473 23.29 20.88 11.23
N GLY A 474 22.08 20.32 11.14
CA GLY A 474 21.12 20.22 12.24
C GLY A 474 21.15 18.79 12.77
N GLY A 475 21.42 18.64 14.07
CA GLY A 475 21.70 17.34 14.70
C GLY A 475 20.47 16.48 15.00
N GLY A 476 20.76 15.22 15.34
CA GLY A 476 19.85 14.32 16.05
C GLY A 476 19.62 12.97 15.37
N ASP A 477 20.39 11.98 15.81
CA ASP A 477 20.06 10.56 15.94
C ASP A 477 19.95 9.65 14.69
N ASN A 478 21.11 9.11 14.31
CA ASN A 478 21.48 7.70 14.42
C ASN A 478 20.42 6.63 14.07
N THR A 479 20.50 6.03 12.87
CA THR A 479 20.95 4.62 12.67
C THR A 479 20.99 4.23 11.19
N SER A 480 22.18 3.76 10.78
CA SER A 480 22.50 2.78 9.72
C SER A 480 21.89 2.91 8.32
N VAL A 481 22.73 3.39 7.39
CA VAL A 481 22.66 3.08 5.96
C VAL A 481 23.70 1.99 5.67
N GLU A 482 23.24 0.82 5.22
CA GLU A 482 24.01 -0.04 4.32
C GLU A 482 23.52 0.22 2.88
N SER A 483 24.49 0.17 1.97
CA SER A 483 24.51 0.56 0.56
C SER A 483 23.40 -0.02 -0.34
N GLN A 484 22.80 0.81 -1.20
CA GLN A 484 23.13 0.94 -2.64
C GLN A 484 22.38 2.10 -3.28
#